data_AF-A0A3P0XE82-F1
#
_entry.id   AF-A0A3P0XE82-F1
#
_cell.length_a   1.000
_cell.length_b   1.000
_cell.length_c   1.000
_cell.angle_alpha   90.00
_cell.angle_beta   90.00
_cell.angle_gamma   90.00
#
_symmetry.space_group_name_H-M   'P 1'
#
loop_
_entity.id
_entity.type
_entity.pdbx_description
1 polymer ?
#
loop_
_entity_poly.entity_id
_entity_poly.type
_entity_poly.pdbx_seq_one_letter_code
_entity_poly.pdbx_strand_id
1 'polypeptide(L)'
;MGLCSTCYTLKRQDEEYFGGLREAVLERDGYRCRVCDASGRDKRSIIVHHRVPGKSVMNLMLSLCPSCHAKIHRTKAVLSVMPPLLLQLWREQHPEGHEQKQLDFSSKKPAAKLVPLFEDVMKPTR
;
A
#
# COMPACT_ATOMS: atom_id res chain seq x y z
N MET A 1 -24.79 -31.74 -14.82
CA MET A 1 -23.45 -32.07 -14.26
C MET A 1 -23.12 -31.05 -13.19
N GLY A 2 -22.73 -31.50 -11.98
CA GLY A 2 -22.38 -30.63 -10.85
C GLY A 2 -20.87 -30.40 -10.73
N LEU A 3 -20.48 -29.45 -9.88
CA LEU A 3 -19.07 -29.20 -9.54
C LEU A 3 -18.54 -30.32 -8.64
N CYS A 4 -17.23 -30.58 -8.65
CA CYS A 4 -16.62 -31.43 -7.63
C CYS A 4 -16.61 -30.74 -6.25
N SER A 5 -16.39 -31.48 -5.17
CA SER A 5 -16.37 -30.94 -3.80
C SER A 5 -15.42 -29.74 -3.64
N THR A 6 -14.22 -29.82 -4.22
CA THR A 6 -13.24 -28.73 -4.19
C THR A 6 -13.75 -27.49 -4.90
N CYS A 7 -14.35 -27.64 -6.09
CA CYS A 7 -14.90 -26.53 -6.84
C CYS A 7 -16.10 -25.90 -6.11
N TYR A 8 -16.93 -26.69 -5.44
CA TYR A 8 -17.97 -26.17 -4.55
C TYR A 8 -17.40 -25.33 -3.40
N THR A 9 -16.36 -25.83 -2.72
CA THR A 9 -15.71 -25.08 -1.64
C THR A 9 -15.12 -23.76 -2.14
N LEU A 10 -14.42 -23.76 -3.27
CA LEU A 10 -13.85 -22.53 -3.84
C LEU A 10 -14.93 -21.52 -4.23
N LYS A 11 -16.05 -21.99 -4.82
CA LYS A 11 -17.17 -21.12 -5.17
C LYS A 11 -17.81 -20.49 -3.92
N ARG A 12 -18.05 -21.28 -2.87
CA ARG A 12 -18.57 -20.73 -1.61
C ARG A 12 -17.62 -19.72 -0.97
N GLN A 13 -16.31 -19.98 -0.99
CA GLN A 13 -15.31 -19.05 -0.46
C GLN A 13 -15.27 -17.75 -1.26
N ASP A 14 -15.44 -17.81 -2.59
CA ASP A 14 -15.54 -16.63 -3.43
C ASP A 14 -16.80 -15.81 -3.08
N GLU A 15 -17.95 -16.46 -2.95
CA GLU A 15 -19.20 -15.84 -2.52
C GLU A 15 -19.07 -15.20 -1.12
N GLU A 16 -18.50 -15.92 -0.15
CA GLU A 16 -18.37 -15.48 1.24
C GLU A 16 -17.38 -14.32 1.41
N TYR A 17 -16.20 -14.38 0.79
CA TYR A 17 -15.14 -13.41 1.04
C TYR A 17 -15.05 -12.31 -0.02
N PHE A 18 -15.49 -12.56 -1.25
CA PHE A 18 -15.32 -11.65 -2.38
C PHE A 18 -16.64 -11.34 -3.09
N GLY A 19 -17.78 -11.83 -2.59
CA GLY A 19 -19.08 -11.60 -3.22
C GLY A 19 -19.21 -12.25 -4.60
N GLY A 20 -18.42 -13.29 -4.88
CA GLY A 20 -18.38 -13.95 -6.20
C GLY A 20 -17.61 -13.15 -7.26
N LEU A 21 -16.88 -12.10 -6.86
CA LEU A 21 -16.16 -11.21 -7.77
C LEU A 21 -14.67 -11.55 -7.91
N ARG A 22 -14.15 -12.56 -7.21
CA ARG A 22 -12.71 -12.82 -7.17
C ARG A 22 -12.13 -13.02 -8.57
N GLU A 23 -12.76 -13.85 -9.39
CA GLU A 23 -12.25 -14.14 -10.73
C GLU A 23 -12.37 -12.92 -11.66
N ALA A 24 -13.49 -12.19 -11.61
CA ALA A 24 -13.68 -10.98 -12.40
C ALA A 24 -12.64 -9.88 -12.08
N VAL A 25 -12.26 -9.74 -10.80
CA VAL A 25 -11.19 -8.82 -10.38
C VAL A 25 -9.83 -9.27 -10.95
N LEU A 26 -9.52 -10.56 -10.89
CA LEU A 26 -8.28 -11.12 -11.42
C LEU A 26 -8.18 -10.96 -12.93
N GLU A 27 -9.25 -11.27 -13.66
CA GLU A 27 -9.32 -11.12 -15.12
C GLU A 27 -9.14 -9.66 -15.54
N ARG A 28 -9.86 -8.73 -14.89
CA ARG A 28 -9.71 -7.28 -15.12
C ARG A 28 -8.27 -6.83 -14.96
N ASP A 29 -7.59 -7.36 -13.95
CA ASP A 29 -6.21 -7.01 -13.61
C ASP A 29 -5.17 -7.86 -14.37
N GLY A 30 -5.61 -8.72 -15.30
CA GLY A 30 -4.77 -9.57 -16.14
C GLY A 30 -4.02 -10.67 -15.37
N TYR A 31 -4.49 -11.06 -14.19
CA TYR A 31 -3.79 -11.95 -13.25
C TYR A 31 -2.40 -11.44 -12.88
N ARG A 32 -2.26 -10.12 -12.73
CA ARG A 32 -0.99 -9.46 -12.39
C ARG A 32 -1.16 -8.48 -11.24
N CYS A 33 -0.08 -8.26 -10.52
CA CYS A 33 -0.05 -7.30 -9.43
C CYS A 33 -0.26 -5.88 -9.96
N ARG A 34 -1.28 -5.17 -9.49
CA ARG A 34 -1.54 -3.78 -9.90
C ARG A 34 -0.48 -2.78 -9.43
N VAL A 35 0.37 -3.16 -8.49
CA VAL A 35 1.45 -2.31 -7.95
C VAL A 35 2.76 -2.48 -8.71
N CYS A 36 3.23 -3.71 -8.90
CA CYS A 36 4.56 -3.99 -9.43
C CYS A 36 4.53 -4.83 -10.71
N ASP A 37 3.34 -5.12 -11.24
CA ASP A 37 3.13 -5.85 -12.47
C ASP A 37 3.63 -7.32 -12.45
N ALA A 38 4.10 -7.81 -11.30
CA ALA A 38 4.51 -9.20 -11.16
C ALA A 38 3.34 -10.14 -11.49
N SER A 39 3.56 -11.08 -12.41
CA SER A 39 2.76 -12.30 -12.47
C SER A 39 3.11 -13.15 -11.27
N GLY A 40 2.12 -13.84 -10.71
CA GLY A 40 2.36 -14.79 -9.64
C GLY A 40 3.39 -15.87 -10.04
N ARG A 41 3.94 -16.62 -9.07
CA ARG A 41 4.69 -17.86 -9.37
C ARG A 41 3.82 -18.85 -10.17
N ASP A 42 2.52 -18.80 -9.92
CA ASP A 42 1.44 -19.41 -10.69
C ASP A 42 0.20 -18.48 -10.67
N LYS A 43 -0.85 -18.81 -11.46
CA LYS A 43 -2.11 -18.04 -11.52
C LYS A 43 -2.79 -17.85 -10.15
N ARG A 44 -2.51 -18.72 -9.17
CA ARG A 44 -3.17 -18.70 -7.85
C ARG A 44 -2.44 -17.83 -6.82
N SER A 45 -1.19 -17.49 -7.08
CA SER A 45 -0.38 -16.68 -6.17
C SER A 45 -0.68 -15.18 -6.22
N ILE A 46 -1.50 -14.71 -7.17
CA ILE A 46 -2.08 -13.36 -7.13
C ILE A 46 -3.35 -13.39 -6.26
N ILE A 47 -3.43 -12.42 -5.35
CA ILE A 47 -4.44 -12.34 -4.29
C ILE A 47 -5.33 -11.13 -4.56
N VAL A 48 -6.63 -11.27 -4.36
CA VAL A 48 -7.56 -10.15 -4.36
C VAL A 48 -7.53 -9.47 -3.00
N HIS A 49 -7.31 -8.16 -3.01
CA HIS A 49 -7.25 -7.30 -1.84
C HIS A 49 -8.44 -6.37 -1.79
N HIS A 50 -9.11 -6.29 -0.64
CA HIS A 50 -10.11 -5.27 -0.35
C HIS A 50 -9.45 -3.98 0.14
N ARG A 51 -9.75 -2.86 -0.53
CA ARG A 51 -9.34 -1.52 -0.07
C ARG A 51 -10.11 -1.06 1.16
N VAL A 52 -11.35 -1.52 1.30
CA VAL A 52 -12.17 -1.34 2.50
C VAL A 52 -12.53 -2.74 3.02
N PRO A 53 -12.07 -3.13 4.23
CA PRO A 53 -12.33 -4.44 4.79
C PRO A 53 -13.81 -4.83 4.73
N GLY A 54 -14.11 -6.03 4.24
CA GLY A 54 -15.47 -6.57 4.15
C GLY A 54 -16.36 -5.98 3.05
N LYS A 55 -15.90 -4.98 2.26
CA LYS A 55 -16.68 -4.42 1.16
C LYS A 55 -16.30 -5.03 -0.19
N SER A 56 -17.01 -6.10 -0.55
CA SER A 56 -16.86 -6.79 -1.83
C SER A 56 -17.57 -6.03 -2.97
N VAL A 57 -16.97 -4.92 -3.41
CA VAL A 57 -17.42 -4.14 -4.57
C VAL A 57 -16.27 -4.06 -5.57
N MET A 58 -16.56 -4.28 -6.86
CA MET A 58 -15.55 -4.42 -7.93
C MET A 58 -14.47 -3.32 -7.93
N ASN A 59 -14.86 -2.05 -7.75
CA ASN A 59 -13.93 -0.90 -7.73
C ASN A 59 -13.16 -0.73 -6.40
N LEU A 60 -13.55 -1.45 -5.35
CA LEU A 60 -12.87 -1.50 -4.05
C LEU A 60 -11.99 -2.74 -3.89
N MET A 61 -11.84 -3.54 -4.95
CA MET A 61 -11.00 -4.73 -4.96
C MET A 61 -9.96 -4.67 -6.07
N LEU A 62 -8.76 -5.19 -5.81
CA LEU A 62 -7.68 -5.26 -6.79
C LEU A 62 -6.73 -6.43 -6.53
N SER A 63 -6.02 -6.81 -7.58
CA SER A 63 -5.08 -7.93 -7.59
C SER A 63 -3.68 -7.51 -7.17
N LEU A 64 -3.11 -8.21 -6.20
CA LEU A 64 -1.77 -7.97 -5.66
C LEU A 64 -0.96 -9.25 -5.59
N CYS A 65 0.35 -9.15 -5.79
CA CYS A 65 1.26 -10.24 -5.42
C CYS A 65 1.43 -10.32 -3.89
N PRO A 66 1.89 -11.46 -3.35
CA PRO A 66 2.00 -11.65 -1.90
C PRO A 66 2.94 -10.63 -1.23
N SER A 67 3.98 -10.18 -1.92
CA SER A 67 4.93 -9.20 -1.37
C SER A 67 4.31 -7.81 -1.24
N CYS A 68 3.58 -7.33 -2.25
CA CYS A 68 2.87 -6.05 -2.16
C CYS A 68 1.73 -6.11 -1.15
N HIS A 69 0.98 -7.22 -1.13
CA HIS A 69 -0.07 -7.44 -0.14
C HIS A 69 0.49 -7.42 1.29
N ALA A 70 1.62 -8.09 1.54
CA ALA A 70 2.28 -8.07 2.84
C ALA A 70 2.77 -6.67 3.24
N LYS A 71 3.29 -5.87 2.30
CA LYS A 71 3.70 -4.48 2.59
C LYS A 71 2.51 -3.63 3.05
N ILE A 72 1.33 -3.79 2.44
CA ILE A 72 0.12 -3.04 2.84
C ILE A 72 -0.31 -3.40 4.24
N HIS A 73 -0.23 -4.66 4.67
CA HIS A 73 -0.78 -5.10 5.97
C HIS A 73 0.23 -5.19 7.10
N ARG A 74 1.52 -5.37 6.80
CA ARG A 74 2.54 -5.70 7.80
C ARG A 74 3.56 -4.57 8.02
N THR A 75 3.66 -3.62 7.10
CA THR A 75 4.58 -2.49 7.27
C THR A 75 3.96 -1.49 8.25
N LYS A 76 4.61 -1.28 9.40
CA LYS A 76 4.15 -0.33 10.42
C LYS A 76 4.45 1.14 10.10
N ALA A 77 5.50 1.39 9.34
CA ALA A 77 5.94 2.71 8.92
C ALA A 77 6.60 2.64 7.54
N VAL A 78 6.38 3.66 6.71
CA VAL A 78 7.00 3.76 5.39
C VAL A 78 8.36 4.43 5.52
N LEU A 79 9.43 3.62 5.48
CA LEU A 79 10.81 4.09 5.65
C LEU A 79 11.56 4.30 4.33
N SER A 80 10.94 3.95 3.21
CA SER A 80 11.53 4.07 1.87
C SER A 80 10.47 4.43 0.84
N VAL A 81 10.90 4.89 -0.33
CA VAL A 81 10.00 5.24 -1.43
C VAL A 81 9.21 4.00 -1.85
N MET A 82 7.89 4.08 -1.73
CA MET A 82 6.96 3.08 -2.26
C MET A 82 6.38 3.56 -3.60
N PRO A 83 6.04 2.64 -4.52
CA PRO A 83 5.25 3.00 -5.70
C PRO A 83 3.95 3.73 -5.30
N PRO A 84 3.49 4.72 -6.08
CA PRO A 84 2.36 5.58 -5.68
C PRO A 84 1.11 4.81 -5.23
N LEU A 85 0.72 3.78 -5.99
CA LEU A 85 -0.44 2.95 -5.63
C LEU A 85 -0.23 2.18 -4.34
N LEU A 86 0.98 1.65 -4.10
CA LEU A 86 1.28 0.92 -2.87
C LEU A 86 1.17 1.83 -1.64
N LEU A 87 1.70 3.05 -1.75
CA LEU A 87 1.62 4.05 -0.69
C LEU A 87 0.18 4.45 -0.41
N GLN A 88 -0.63 4.64 -1.46
CA GLN A 88 -2.06 4.93 -1.32
C GLN A 88 -2.79 3.81 -0.56
N LEU A 89 -2.60 2.55 -0.95
CA LEU A 89 -3.23 1.40 -0.30
C LEU A 89 -2.77 1.25 1.16
N TRP A 90 -1.49 1.53 1.43
CA TRP A 90 -0.95 1.50 2.77
C TRP A 90 -1.59 2.57 3.66
N ARG A 91 -1.78 3.80 3.17
CA ARG A 91 -2.48 4.89 3.88
C ARG A 91 -3.93 4.55 4.22
N GLU A 92 -4.61 3.88 3.29
CA GLU A 92 -5.99 3.42 3.50
C GLU A 92 -6.08 2.41 4.63
N GLN A 93 -5.08 1.53 4.75
CA GLN A 93 -5.00 0.54 5.82
C GLN A 93 -4.46 1.09 7.15
N HIS A 94 -3.72 2.21 7.10
CA HIS A 94 -3.04 2.83 8.23
C HIS A 94 -3.29 4.34 8.27
N PRO A 95 -4.50 4.79 8.66
CA PRO A 95 -4.84 6.22 8.72
C PRO A 95 -3.93 7.01 9.67
N GLU A 96 -3.50 6.38 10.77
CA GLU A 96 -2.55 6.94 11.76
C GLU A 96 -1.10 6.48 11.51
N GLY A 97 -0.82 6.01 10.29
CA GLY A 97 0.49 5.49 9.90
C GLY A 97 1.55 6.58 9.81
N HIS A 98 2.79 6.22 10.15
CA HIS A 98 3.94 7.13 10.05
C HIS A 98 4.68 6.95 8.71
N GLU A 99 4.90 8.06 8.00
CA GLU A 99 5.61 8.11 6.72
C GLU A 99 6.87 8.97 6.83
N GLN A 100 8.02 8.37 6.51
CA GLN A 100 9.25 9.13 6.35
C GLN A 100 9.31 9.69 4.92
N LYS A 101 9.32 11.03 4.80
CA LYS A 101 9.51 11.71 3.52
C LYS A 101 11.00 11.80 3.19
N GLN A 102 11.38 11.42 1.97
CA GLN A 102 12.72 11.74 1.50
C GLN A 102 12.86 13.26 1.33
N LEU A 103 13.97 13.78 1.83
CA LEU A 103 14.38 15.16 1.60
C LEU A 103 15.25 15.20 0.35
N ASP A 104 14.88 16.06 -0.60
CA ASP A 104 15.74 16.35 -1.75
C ASP A 104 16.70 17.50 -1.41
N PHE A 105 17.97 17.14 -1.20
CA PHE A 105 19.07 18.06 -0.93
C PHE A 105 19.61 18.74 -2.20
N SER A 106 19.14 18.35 -3.39
CA SER A 106 19.51 18.99 -4.67
C SER A 106 18.84 20.35 -4.83
N SER A 107 17.80 20.64 -4.04
CA SER A 107 17.13 21.93 -4.03
C SER A 107 18.06 23.02 -3.47
N LYS A 108 18.54 23.91 -4.35
CA LYS A 108 19.24 25.14 -3.96
C LYS A 108 18.27 26.10 -3.27
N LYS A 109 17.94 25.83 -2.01
CA LYS A 109 17.24 26.79 -1.17
C LYS A 109 18.19 27.96 -0.87
N PRO A 110 17.69 29.20 -0.76
CA PRO A 110 18.51 30.31 -0.29
C PRO A 110 19.11 29.94 1.07
N ALA A 111 20.36 30.36 1.29
CA ALA A 111 21.05 30.13 2.55
C ALA A 111 20.15 30.57 3.72
N ALA A 112 20.02 29.70 4.73
CA ALA A 112 19.28 30.04 5.93
C ALA A 112 19.84 31.33 6.53
N LYS A 113 18.95 32.25 6.93
CA LYS A 113 19.38 33.46 7.63
C LYS A 113 20.10 33.04 8.92
N LEU A 114 21.30 33.55 9.13
CA LEU A 114 22.00 33.42 10.40
C LEU A 114 21.21 34.16 11.46
N VAL A 115 20.77 33.44 12.49
CA VAL A 115 20.12 34.00 13.67
C VAL A 115 21.11 33.85 14.84
N PRO A 116 21.40 34.90 15.61
CA PRO A 116 22.23 34.79 16.80
C PRO A 116 21.64 33.74 17.75
N LEU A 117 22.47 32.79 18.19
CA LEU A 117 22.04 31.71 19.07
C LEU A 117 21.83 32.19 20.52
N PHE A 118 22.45 33.32 20.87
CA PHE A 118 22.32 33.99 22.16
C PHE A 118 22.34 35.50 21.93
N GLU A 119 21.61 36.25 22.74
CA GLU A 119 21.78 37.70 22.82
C GLU A 119 23.16 37.97 23.43
N ASP A 120 23.96 38.83 22.79
CA ASP A 120 25.22 39.29 23.35
C ASP A 120 24.93 39.97 24.70
N VAL A 121 25.11 39.22 25.79
CA VAL A 121 25.08 39.78 27.13
C VAL A 121 26.25 40.74 27.22
N MET A 122 25.98 42.04 27.06
CA MET A 122 26.93 43.12 27.33
C MET A 122 27.52 42.88 28.72
N LYS A 123 28.79 42.43 28.76
CA LYS A 123 29.55 42.40 30.01
C LYS A 123 29.79 43.86 30.42
N PRO A 124 29.40 44.28 31.64
CA PRO A 124 29.68 45.63 32.09
C PRO A 124 31.20 45.83 32.20
N THR A 125 31.69 46.89 31.56
CA THR A 125 33.05 47.38 31.73
C THR A 125 33.26 47.85 33.17
N ARG A 126 34.42 47.48 33.69
CA ARG A 126 34.89 47.59 35.08
C ARG A 126 34.85 49.01 35.65
#